data_AF-A0A4R9Q053-F1
#
_entry.id   AF-A0A4R9Q053-F1
#
_cell.length_a   1.000
_cell.length_b   1.000
_cell.length_c   1.000
_cell.angle_alpha   90.00
_cell.angle_beta   90.00
_cell.angle_gamma   90.00
#
_symmetry.space_group_name_H-M   'P 1'
#
loop_
_entity.id
_entity.type
_entity.pdbx_description
1 polymer ?
#
loop_
_entity_poly.entity_id
_entity_poly.type
_entity_poly.pdbx_seq_one_letter_code
_entity_poly.pdbx_strand_id
1 'polypeptide(L)'
;MIDDEPESERVSALAPFRHGIFRAVWSASLVSNFGGLIQGVGAAWMMTTIATSSYQVALVQASTTLPIMLFALIAGAIADSFNRRKVMLVAQTFMLVVSALLTLFTWFGWMTPWTLLAFTFLIDSGTALNSPSWQASVGDMVPRAKVPAAVALNSMGFNITRSVGPAIGGVIVAAAGAAAAFAANAVSYIGLIVVLARWKPDVPVQTLPRESLGAAMGAGLRYVAMSPNIGKVLARGSAFGFSAGAVLALLPLVARDVVKGDALTYGIMLGAFGIGAVGGALISVRLRQLLSSETMVRAAFAGFALCAFNAAVSHSAWQTSAGLLIGGACWVIALSHFNVTVQMSTPRWVVGRVLSIYQTATFGGIALGSWIWGVVADAHGAETALTAAAVAMLAGGAIGFFLPLPQQTTLNLDPLNRFKEPMLALDLKPRSGPIAIMIEYVIREEDEAEFLATMAERGRIRRRDGARNWTLARDLENPGIWIEHYHTPTWVEYIRHNRRATHADAVVGERIRALHSGENPPRVRRMIERPTTAGTTLVSPKGPIDH
;
A
#
# COMPACT_ATOMS: atom_id res chain seq x y z
N MET A 1 33.24 -6.56 41.76
CA MET A 1 32.96 -6.97 40.37
C MET A 1 31.53 -6.51 40.14
N ILE A 2 31.40 -5.26 39.67
CA ILE A 2 30.11 -4.61 39.43
C ILE A 2 29.75 -4.97 38.00
N ASP A 3 28.57 -5.58 37.84
CA ASP A 3 27.98 -5.90 36.54
C ASP A 3 27.75 -4.60 35.75
N ASP A 4 28.51 -4.41 34.67
CA ASP A 4 28.20 -3.44 33.63
C ASP A 4 26.97 -3.94 32.86
N GLU A 5 25.79 -3.48 33.27
CA GLU A 5 24.64 -3.43 32.36
C GLU A 5 25.03 -2.56 31.15
N PRO A 6 24.73 -2.98 29.90
CA PRO A 6 24.98 -2.11 28.76
C PRO A 6 24.01 -0.94 28.84
N GLU A 7 24.53 0.25 29.19
CA GLU A 7 23.82 1.52 29.03
C GLU A 7 23.13 1.51 27.67
N SER A 8 21.79 1.56 27.68
CA SER A 8 21.03 1.77 26.46
C SER A 8 21.37 3.19 25.97
N GLU A 9 22.42 3.32 25.14
CA GLU A 9 22.71 4.54 24.40
C GLU A 9 21.40 4.95 23.73
N ARG A 10 20.77 6.03 24.24
CA ARG A 10 19.64 6.65 23.58
C ARG A 10 20.16 7.09 22.22
N VAL A 11 19.91 6.28 21.20
CA VAL A 11 20.37 6.53 19.83
C VAL A 11 19.88 7.92 19.44
N SER A 12 20.80 8.89 19.41
CA SER A 12 20.49 10.28 19.09
C SER A 12 19.76 10.34 17.74
N ALA A 13 18.72 11.18 17.64
CA ALA A 13 17.92 11.30 16.42
C ALA A 13 18.76 11.67 15.18
N LEU A 14 19.91 12.31 15.38
CA LEU A 14 20.86 12.71 14.33
C LEU A 14 21.97 11.69 14.09
N ALA A 15 22.03 10.59 14.85
CA ALA A 15 23.03 9.54 14.71
C ALA A 15 23.15 8.94 13.28
N PRO A 16 22.08 8.85 12.47
CA PRO A 16 22.20 8.41 11.08
C PRO A 16 23.10 9.30 10.21
N PHE A 17 23.17 10.62 10.45
CA PHE A 17 24.01 11.54 9.67
C PHE A 17 25.52 11.35 9.88
N ARG A 18 25.92 10.57 10.90
CA ARG A 18 27.32 10.15 11.09
C ARG A 18 27.77 9.15 10.00
N HIS A 19 26.83 8.48 9.33
CA HIS A 19 27.13 7.60 8.20
C HIS A 19 27.15 8.42 6.90
N GLY A 20 28.34 8.60 6.31
CA GLY A 20 28.54 9.46 5.14
C GLY A 20 27.67 9.10 3.93
N ILE A 21 27.46 7.81 3.68
CA ILE A 21 26.57 7.32 2.61
C ILE A 21 25.12 7.72 2.88
N PHE A 22 24.61 7.46 4.09
CA PHE A 22 23.25 7.84 4.45
C PHE A 22 23.04 9.35 4.30
N ARG A 23 23.96 10.17 4.80
CA ARG A 23 23.90 11.63 4.66
C ARG A 23 23.85 12.07 3.20
N ALA A 24 24.74 11.54 2.36
CA ALA A 24 24.78 11.90 0.93
C ALA A 24 23.50 11.48 0.20
N VAL A 25 23.01 10.25 0.43
CA VAL A 25 21.80 9.72 -0.21
C VAL A 25 20.56 10.45 0.29
N TRP A 26 20.46 10.73 1.59
CA TRP A 26 19.35 11.48 2.19
C TRP A 26 19.28 12.91 1.64
N SER A 27 20.39 13.64 1.61
CA SER A 27 20.42 15.01 1.09
C SER A 27 20.07 15.06 -0.40
N ALA A 28 20.64 14.17 -1.21
CA ALA A 28 20.34 14.12 -2.64
C ALA A 28 18.87 13.71 -2.91
N SER A 29 18.33 12.79 -2.12
CA SER A 29 16.92 12.41 -2.18
C SER A 29 16.00 13.55 -1.78
N LEU A 30 16.35 14.32 -0.74
CA LEU A 30 15.57 15.49 -0.35
C LEU A 30 15.47 16.50 -1.50
N VAL A 31 16.60 16.82 -2.14
CA VAL A 31 16.65 17.71 -3.32
C VAL A 31 15.81 17.15 -4.48
N SER A 32 15.91 15.85 -4.75
CA SER A 32 15.09 15.19 -5.78
C SER A 32 13.59 15.22 -5.48
N ASN A 33 13.19 15.03 -4.21
CA ASN A 33 11.79 15.18 -3.81
C ASN A 33 11.28 16.62 -3.99
N PHE A 34 12.12 17.62 -3.72
CA PHE A 34 11.78 19.02 -3.97
C PHE A 34 11.56 19.27 -5.46
N GLY A 35 12.48 18.78 -6.30
CA GLY A 35 12.34 18.82 -7.76
C GLY A 35 11.00 18.23 -8.22
N GLY A 36 10.64 17.05 -7.72
CA GLY A 36 9.39 16.38 -8.09
C GLY A 36 8.15 17.21 -7.77
N LEU A 37 8.09 17.83 -6.58
CA LEU A 37 6.98 18.71 -6.21
C LEU A 37 6.94 20.00 -7.02
N ILE A 38 8.10 20.60 -7.29
CA ILE A 38 8.22 21.79 -8.15
C ILE A 38 7.69 21.48 -9.56
N GLN A 39 8.07 20.33 -10.12
CA GLN A 39 7.51 19.86 -11.40
C GLN A 39 6.00 19.65 -11.30
N GLY A 40 5.51 19.01 -10.24
CA GLY A 40 4.08 18.78 -10.05
C GLY A 40 3.28 20.08 -10.08
N VAL A 41 3.76 21.12 -9.38
CA VAL A 41 3.17 22.46 -9.42
C VAL A 41 3.23 23.07 -10.81
N GLY A 42 4.38 23.00 -11.47
CA GLY A 42 4.56 23.48 -12.84
C GLY A 42 3.63 22.79 -13.84
N ALA A 43 3.44 21.49 -13.72
CA ALA A 43 2.58 20.71 -14.62
C ALA A 43 1.10 21.03 -14.39
N ALA A 44 0.67 21.09 -13.13
CA ALA A 44 -0.70 21.44 -12.78
C ALA A 44 -1.05 22.87 -13.23
N TRP A 45 -0.15 23.84 -13.03
CA TRP A 45 -0.36 25.22 -13.48
C TRP A 45 -0.25 25.39 -15.00
N MET A 46 0.74 24.78 -15.65
CA MET A 46 0.84 24.80 -17.12
C MET A 46 -0.43 24.20 -17.76
N MET A 47 -1.01 23.17 -17.16
CA MET A 47 -2.25 22.61 -17.68
C MET A 47 -3.39 23.64 -17.65
N THR A 48 -3.47 24.54 -16.67
CA THR A 48 -4.50 25.59 -16.67
C THR A 48 -4.30 26.62 -17.77
N THR A 49 -3.12 26.72 -18.38
CA THR A 49 -2.88 27.67 -19.48
C THR A 49 -3.03 27.05 -20.86
N ILE A 50 -2.77 25.75 -21.00
CA ILE A 50 -2.85 25.04 -22.30
C ILE A 50 -4.12 24.22 -22.49
N ALA A 51 -4.83 23.87 -21.41
CA ALA A 51 -6.05 23.08 -21.50
C ALA A 51 -7.24 23.92 -21.97
N THR A 52 -8.09 23.30 -22.78
CA THR A 52 -9.35 23.89 -23.23
C THR A 52 -10.52 23.50 -22.35
N SER A 53 -10.32 22.55 -21.42
CA SER A 53 -11.37 21.98 -20.57
C SER A 53 -10.89 21.70 -19.15
N SER A 54 -11.79 21.77 -18.17
CA SER A 54 -11.50 21.55 -16.76
C SER A 54 -11.10 20.10 -16.46
N TYR A 55 -11.63 19.14 -17.21
CA TYR A 55 -11.29 17.73 -17.01
C TYR A 55 -9.81 17.44 -17.33
N GLN A 56 -9.21 18.15 -18.30
CA GLN A 56 -7.79 17.98 -18.64
C GLN A 56 -6.87 18.43 -17.50
N VAL A 57 -7.24 19.51 -16.79
CA VAL A 57 -6.53 19.97 -15.58
C VAL A 57 -6.61 18.89 -14.49
N ALA A 58 -7.79 18.34 -14.26
CA ALA A 58 -7.98 17.30 -13.25
C ALA A 58 -7.25 15.99 -13.60
N LEU A 59 -7.10 15.67 -14.89
CA LEU A 59 -6.33 14.51 -15.36
C LEU A 59 -4.83 14.57 -15.02
N VAL A 60 -4.26 15.74 -14.69
CA VAL A 60 -2.88 15.82 -14.21
C VAL A 60 -2.74 15.06 -12.89
N GLN A 61 -3.69 15.23 -11.96
CA GLN A 61 -3.70 14.48 -10.70
C GLN A 61 -3.94 12.98 -10.92
N ALA A 62 -4.75 12.61 -11.90
CA ALA A 62 -4.92 11.21 -12.29
C ALA A 62 -3.61 10.64 -12.85
N SER A 63 -2.90 11.38 -13.70
CA SER A 63 -1.65 10.94 -14.35
C SER A 63 -0.51 10.71 -13.35
N THR A 64 -0.50 11.42 -12.22
CA THR A 64 0.49 11.22 -11.14
C THR A 64 0.16 10.01 -10.25
N THR A 65 -1.13 9.68 -10.07
CA THR A 65 -1.57 8.64 -9.13
C THR A 65 -1.83 7.28 -9.80
N LEU A 66 -2.21 7.30 -11.08
CA LEU A 66 -2.47 6.10 -11.87
C LEU A 66 -1.25 5.17 -12.00
N PRO A 67 -0.01 5.65 -12.20
CA PRO A 67 1.16 4.77 -12.22
C PRO A 67 1.36 4.02 -10.91
N ILE A 68 1.12 4.67 -9.77
CA ILE A 68 1.21 4.01 -8.45
C ILE A 68 0.18 2.89 -8.38
N MET A 69 -1.07 3.15 -8.81
CA MET A 69 -2.12 2.13 -8.87
C MET A 69 -1.71 0.92 -9.72
N LEU A 70 -1.19 1.16 -10.93
CA LEU A 70 -0.84 0.13 -11.90
C LEU A 70 0.41 -0.67 -11.52
N PHE A 71 1.42 0.01 -10.98
CA PHE A 71 2.75 -0.56 -10.79
C PHE A 71 3.09 -0.90 -9.34
N ALA A 72 2.30 -0.53 -8.32
CA ALA A 72 2.64 -0.77 -6.91
C ALA A 72 3.12 -2.21 -6.63
N LEU A 73 2.44 -3.19 -7.19
CA LEU A 73 2.71 -4.61 -6.97
C LEU A 73 3.94 -5.11 -7.75
N ILE A 74 4.07 -4.69 -9.01
CA ILE A 74 5.21 -5.02 -9.88
C ILE A 74 6.47 -4.36 -9.33
N ALA A 75 6.39 -3.10 -8.91
CA ALA A 75 7.48 -2.34 -8.31
C ALA A 75 7.98 -2.99 -7.01
N GLY A 76 7.07 -3.45 -6.13
CA GLY A 76 7.43 -4.20 -4.93
C GLY A 76 8.16 -5.50 -5.27
N ALA A 77 7.65 -6.26 -6.23
CA ALA A 77 8.29 -7.49 -6.68
C ALA A 77 9.67 -7.27 -7.29
N ILE A 78 9.84 -6.19 -8.07
CA ILE A 78 11.13 -5.79 -8.64
C ILE A 78 12.10 -5.38 -7.52
N ALA A 79 11.66 -4.58 -6.56
CA ALA A 79 12.47 -4.14 -5.41
C ALA A 79 12.91 -5.33 -4.53
N ASP A 80 12.04 -6.32 -4.39
CA ASP A 80 12.35 -7.55 -3.68
C ASP A 80 13.24 -8.48 -4.51
N SER A 81 13.17 -8.42 -5.85
CA SER A 81 13.80 -9.39 -6.75
C SER A 81 15.17 -9.02 -7.28
N PHE A 82 15.39 -7.73 -7.50
CA PHE A 82 16.58 -7.20 -8.11
C PHE A 82 17.42 -6.43 -7.10
N ASN A 83 18.66 -6.12 -7.47
CA ASN A 83 19.51 -5.26 -6.65
C ASN A 83 18.88 -3.86 -6.58
N ARG A 84 18.47 -3.44 -5.37
CA ARG A 84 17.75 -2.19 -5.10
C ARG A 84 18.46 -0.96 -5.67
N ARG A 85 19.79 -0.89 -5.57
CA ARG A 85 20.59 0.20 -6.15
C ARG A 85 20.43 0.27 -7.67
N LYS A 86 20.46 -0.88 -8.36
CA LYS A 86 20.30 -0.91 -9.83
C LYS A 86 18.89 -0.47 -10.23
N VAL A 87 17.87 -0.93 -9.51
CA VAL A 87 16.47 -0.52 -9.76
C VAL A 87 16.33 0.99 -9.60
N MET A 88 16.85 1.55 -8.50
CA MET A 88 16.82 2.99 -8.25
C MET A 88 17.58 3.77 -9.34
N LEU A 89 18.78 3.34 -9.74
CA LEU A 89 19.54 4.00 -10.81
C LEU A 89 18.78 4.01 -12.14
N VAL A 90 18.16 2.90 -12.53
CA VAL A 90 17.35 2.82 -13.75
C VAL A 90 16.16 3.76 -13.66
N ALA A 91 15.42 3.73 -12.55
CA ALA A 91 14.26 4.60 -12.35
C ALA A 91 14.63 6.08 -12.36
N GLN A 92 15.70 6.47 -11.66
CA GLN A 92 16.18 7.85 -11.60
C GLN A 92 16.68 8.34 -12.96
N THR A 93 17.41 7.51 -13.71
CA THR A 93 17.88 7.85 -15.05
C THR A 93 16.71 8.00 -16.02
N PHE A 94 15.71 7.13 -15.92
CA PHE A 94 14.49 7.24 -16.71
C PHE A 94 13.74 8.55 -16.40
N MET A 95 13.52 8.87 -15.12
CA MET A 95 12.89 10.14 -14.73
C MET A 95 13.69 11.36 -15.20
N LEU A 96 15.02 11.33 -15.12
CA LEU A 96 15.88 12.39 -15.64
C LEU A 96 15.67 12.61 -17.14
N VAL A 97 15.70 11.55 -17.94
CA VAL A 97 15.52 11.64 -19.40
C VAL A 97 14.14 12.19 -19.73
N VAL A 98 13.09 11.66 -19.09
CA VAL A 98 11.71 12.08 -19.34
C VAL A 98 11.48 13.53 -18.89
N SER A 99 12.00 13.95 -17.73
CA SER A 99 11.93 15.34 -17.26
C SER A 99 12.72 16.29 -18.16
N ALA A 100 13.89 15.88 -18.67
CA ALA A 100 14.66 16.70 -19.62
C ALA A 100 13.88 16.88 -20.94
N LEU A 101 13.26 15.82 -21.45
CA LEU A 101 12.39 15.91 -22.64
C LEU A 101 11.18 16.80 -22.38
N LEU A 102 10.53 16.69 -21.21
CA LEU A 102 9.43 17.56 -20.79
C LEU A 102 9.85 19.04 -20.77
N THR A 103 11.02 19.34 -20.22
CA THR A 103 11.61 20.69 -20.23
C THR A 103 11.79 21.20 -21.65
N LEU A 104 12.42 20.40 -22.53
CA LEU A 104 12.69 20.79 -23.92
C LEU A 104 11.39 21.02 -24.70
N PHE A 105 10.41 20.13 -24.59
CA PHE A 105 9.11 20.28 -25.24
C PHE A 105 8.39 21.55 -24.79
N THR A 106 8.50 21.89 -23.50
CA THR A 106 7.92 23.12 -22.95
C THR A 106 8.66 24.35 -23.46
N TRP A 107 9.98 24.30 -23.51
CA TRP A 107 10.83 25.40 -23.98
C TRP A 107 10.60 25.73 -25.46
N PHE A 108 10.44 24.71 -26.32
CA PHE A 108 10.17 24.88 -27.74
C PHE A 108 8.69 25.16 -28.06
N GLY A 109 7.81 25.22 -27.05
CA GLY A 109 6.39 25.47 -27.24
C GLY A 109 5.62 24.32 -27.91
N TRP A 110 6.15 23.08 -27.87
CA TRP A 110 5.50 21.88 -28.43
C TRP A 110 4.51 21.24 -27.47
N MET A 111 4.21 21.89 -26.35
CA MET A 111 3.38 21.30 -25.31
C MET A 111 1.90 21.37 -25.66
N THR A 112 1.27 20.20 -25.69
CA THR A 112 -0.18 20.01 -25.72
C THR A 112 -0.66 19.44 -24.38
N PRO A 113 -1.96 19.52 -24.05
CA PRO A 113 -2.51 18.86 -22.87
C PRO A 113 -2.14 17.37 -22.79
N TRP A 114 -2.27 16.63 -23.89
CA TRP A 114 -2.00 15.20 -23.92
C TRP A 114 -0.52 14.86 -23.75
N THR A 115 0.39 15.64 -24.34
CA THR A 115 1.83 15.44 -24.14
C THR A 115 2.24 15.72 -22.70
N LEU A 116 1.63 16.72 -22.05
CA LEU A 116 1.89 17.00 -20.64
C LEU A 116 1.42 15.86 -19.73
N LEU A 117 0.22 15.32 -19.97
CA LEU A 117 -0.30 14.14 -19.27
C LEU A 117 0.60 12.89 -19.48
N ALA A 118 1.07 12.67 -20.71
CA ALA A 118 1.97 11.57 -21.01
C ALA A 118 3.30 11.68 -20.26
N PHE A 119 3.92 12.87 -20.24
CA PHE A 119 5.16 13.10 -19.52
C PHE A 119 4.99 12.96 -18.00
N THR A 120 3.92 13.51 -17.42
CA THR A 120 3.65 13.34 -15.97
C THR A 120 3.45 11.87 -15.62
N PHE A 121 2.64 11.14 -16.40
CA PHE A 121 2.44 9.71 -16.24
C PHE A 121 3.75 8.91 -16.31
N LEU A 122 4.61 9.21 -17.30
CA LEU A 122 5.90 8.54 -17.44
C LEU A 122 6.81 8.84 -16.25
N ILE A 123 6.91 10.09 -15.80
CA ILE A 123 7.76 10.45 -14.65
C ILE A 123 7.27 9.74 -13.39
N ASP A 124 5.96 9.74 -13.14
CA ASP A 124 5.38 9.07 -11.97
C ASP A 124 5.41 7.54 -12.06
N SER A 125 5.52 6.97 -13.27
CA SER A 125 5.84 5.55 -13.45
C SER A 125 7.26 5.24 -12.93
N GLY A 126 8.22 6.14 -13.19
CA GLY A 126 9.54 6.07 -12.59
C GLY A 126 9.51 6.19 -11.07
N THR A 127 8.72 7.13 -10.54
CA THR A 127 8.51 7.32 -9.09
C THR A 127 7.93 6.06 -8.44
N ALA A 128 6.91 5.45 -9.07
CA ALA A 128 6.26 4.24 -8.59
C ALA A 128 7.25 3.05 -8.51
N LEU A 129 8.15 2.91 -9.48
CA LEU A 129 9.21 1.91 -9.47
C LEU A 129 10.32 2.20 -8.44
N ASN A 130 10.67 3.48 -8.26
CA ASN A 130 11.72 3.90 -7.34
C ASN A 130 11.32 3.75 -5.86
N SER A 131 10.06 4.04 -5.51
CA SER A 131 9.61 4.17 -4.12
C SER A 131 9.82 2.91 -3.25
N PRO A 132 9.43 1.69 -3.67
CA PRO A 132 9.66 0.48 -2.86
C PRO A 132 11.16 0.18 -2.68
N SER A 133 11.95 0.36 -3.73
CA SER A 133 13.41 0.16 -3.69
C SER A 133 14.09 1.15 -2.75
N TRP A 134 13.65 2.42 -2.76
CA TRP A 134 14.12 3.45 -1.84
C TRP A 134 13.82 3.08 -0.39
N GLN A 135 12.56 2.74 -0.08
CA GLN A 135 12.13 2.38 1.28
C GLN A 135 12.92 1.20 1.83
N ALA A 136 13.16 0.17 1.00
CA ALA A 136 13.94 -0.99 1.40
C ALA A 136 15.44 -0.68 1.59
N SER A 137 15.99 0.24 0.80
CA SER A 137 17.41 0.60 0.82
C SER A 137 17.85 1.38 2.06
N VAL A 138 16.93 2.02 2.79
CA VAL A 138 17.25 2.76 4.03
C VAL A 138 17.95 1.85 5.05
N GLY A 139 17.49 0.60 5.17
CA GLY A 139 18.08 -0.40 6.06
C GLY A 139 19.48 -0.87 5.65
N ASP A 140 19.84 -0.69 4.37
CA ASP A 140 21.16 -1.07 3.84
C ASP A 140 22.22 0.01 4.07
N MET A 141 21.82 1.23 4.44
CA MET A 141 22.72 2.39 4.60
C MET A 141 23.16 2.64 6.04
N VAL A 142 22.43 2.12 7.02
CA VAL A 142 22.70 2.32 8.44
C VAL A 142 22.63 1.00 9.22
N PRO A 143 23.39 0.84 10.32
CA PRO A 143 23.26 -0.33 11.19
C PRO A 143 21.82 -0.51 11.69
N ARG A 144 21.40 -1.76 11.91
CA ARG A 144 20.02 -2.12 12.30
C ARG A 144 19.50 -1.30 13.49
N ALA A 145 20.33 -1.04 14.50
CA ALA A 145 19.97 -0.24 15.68
C ALA A 145 19.58 1.22 15.36
N LYS A 146 20.07 1.78 14.24
CA LYS A 146 19.85 3.17 13.83
C LYS A 146 18.77 3.32 12.75
N VAL A 147 18.21 2.23 12.24
CA VAL A 147 17.16 2.24 11.20
C VAL A 147 15.93 3.05 11.63
N PRO A 148 15.38 2.93 12.86
CA PRO A 148 14.24 3.74 13.27
C PRO A 148 14.50 5.25 13.19
N ALA A 149 15.68 5.70 13.64
CA ALA A 149 16.08 7.10 13.54
C ALA A 149 16.24 7.57 12.07
N ALA A 150 16.78 6.71 11.20
CA ALA A 150 16.88 7.00 9.76
C ALA A 150 15.50 7.13 9.09
N VAL A 151 14.56 6.25 9.44
CA VAL A 151 13.17 6.32 8.96
C VAL A 151 12.46 7.59 9.45
N ALA A 152 12.70 7.98 10.70
CA ALA A 152 12.18 9.24 11.25
C ALA A 152 12.71 10.47 10.50
N LEU A 153 14.02 10.52 10.21
CA LEU A 153 14.64 11.59 9.41
C LEU A 153 14.10 11.65 7.97
N ASN A 154 13.87 10.51 7.33
CA ASN A 154 13.23 10.45 6.02
C ASN A 154 11.80 11.01 6.05
N SER A 155 11.04 10.63 7.07
CA SER A 155 9.67 11.12 7.26
C SER A 155 9.64 12.63 7.48
N MET A 156 10.59 13.16 8.26
CA MET A 156 10.77 14.61 8.47
C MET A 156 11.11 15.33 7.17
N GLY A 157 12.08 14.82 6.41
CA GLY A 157 12.47 15.39 5.11
C GLY A 157 11.28 15.46 4.15
N PHE A 158 10.53 14.36 4.00
CA PHE A 158 9.34 14.32 3.16
C PHE A 158 8.26 15.33 3.59
N ASN A 159 8.05 15.49 4.89
CA ASN A 159 7.11 16.46 5.44
C ASN A 159 7.53 17.91 5.17
N ILE A 160 8.82 18.23 5.27
CA ILE A 160 9.37 19.55 4.93
C ILE A 160 9.17 19.82 3.44
N THR A 161 9.56 18.87 2.59
CA THR A 161 9.41 18.97 1.14
C THR A 161 7.94 19.18 0.76
N ARG A 162 7.01 18.43 1.36
CA ARG A 162 5.58 18.58 1.08
C ARG A 162 5.00 19.93 1.51
N SER A 163 5.53 20.54 2.56
CA SER A 163 5.06 21.83 3.09
C SER A 163 5.61 23.00 2.29
N VAL A 164 6.91 22.97 1.97
CA VAL A 164 7.64 24.11 1.40
C VAL A 164 7.80 24.00 -0.12
N GLY A 165 7.91 22.78 -0.64
CA GLY A 165 8.15 22.50 -2.06
C GLY A 165 7.11 23.13 -2.98
N PRO A 166 5.79 23.04 -2.69
CA PRO A 166 4.79 23.67 -3.54
C PRO A 166 4.92 25.19 -3.62
N ALA A 167 5.24 25.87 -2.51
CA ALA A 167 5.44 27.31 -2.49
C ALA A 167 6.67 27.71 -3.32
N ILE A 168 7.79 26.98 -3.18
CA ILE A 168 8.98 27.18 -4.03
C ILE A 168 8.63 26.95 -5.50
N GLY A 169 7.87 25.90 -5.81
CA GLY A 169 7.39 25.61 -7.17
C GLY A 169 6.54 26.74 -7.73
N GLY A 170 5.60 27.26 -6.94
CA GLY A 170 4.77 28.40 -7.32
C GLY A 170 5.58 29.66 -7.62
N VAL A 171 6.58 29.96 -6.79
CA VAL A 171 7.53 31.08 -7.03
C VAL A 171 8.30 30.88 -8.33
N ILE A 172 8.87 29.69 -8.56
CA ILE A 172 9.63 29.41 -9.79
C ILE A 172 8.75 29.54 -11.02
N VAL A 173 7.54 28.99 -10.98
CA VAL A 173 6.60 29.06 -12.11
C VAL A 173 6.14 30.50 -12.36
N ALA A 174 5.86 31.27 -11.31
CA ALA A 174 5.47 32.68 -11.44
C ALA A 174 6.60 33.55 -12.01
N ALA A 175 7.85 33.31 -11.60
CA ALA A 175 9.00 34.14 -11.99
C ALA A 175 9.63 33.73 -13.34
N ALA A 176 9.69 32.44 -13.63
CA ALA A 176 10.46 31.89 -14.76
C ALA A 176 9.68 30.88 -15.63
N GLY A 177 8.39 30.68 -15.34
CA GLY A 177 7.52 29.78 -16.10
C GLY A 177 7.69 28.29 -15.79
N ALA A 178 6.83 27.47 -16.37
CA ALA A 178 6.80 26.02 -16.12
C ALA A 178 8.06 25.29 -16.62
N ALA A 179 8.69 25.75 -17.70
CA ALA A 179 9.91 25.14 -18.23
C ALA A 179 11.06 25.16 -17.20
N ALA A 180 11.20 26.27 -16.45
CA ALA A 180 12.20 26.38 -15.38
C ALA A 180 11.92 25.41 -14.23
N ALA A 181 10.65 25.22 -13.86
CA ALA A 181 10.24 24.24 -12.85
C ALA A 181 10.58 22.80 -13.28
N PHE A 182 10.35 22.47 -14.55
CA PHE A 182 10.71 21.16 -15.12
C PHE A 182 12.22 20.96 -15.17
N ALA A 183 12.97 21.99 -15.58
CA ALA A 183 14.44 21.96 -15.60
C ALA A 183 15.03 21.75 -14.20
N ALA A 184 14.48 22.44 -13.20
CA ALA A 184 14.89 22.28 -11.80
C ALA A 184 14.72 20.83 -11.34
N ASN A 185 13.61 20.17 -11.72
CA ASN A 185 13.43 18.75 -11.41
C ASN A 185 14.43 17.86 -12.13
N ALA A 186 14.64 18.07 -13.44
CA ALA A 186 15.61 17.30 -14.21
C ALA A 186 17.01 17.35 -13.56
N VAL A 187 17.49 18.54 -13.20
CA VAL A 187 18.79 18.72 -12.53
C VAL A 187 18.81 18.04 -11.16
N SER A 188 17.70 18.04 -10.42
CA SER A 188 17.62 17.43 -9.09
C SER A 188 17.92 15.93 -9.08
N TYR A 189 17.60 15.21 -10.16
CA TYR A 189 17.87 13.78 -10.29
C TYR A 189 19.37 13.48 -10.45
N ILE A 190 20.14 14.37 -11.08
CA ILE A 190 21.57 14.16 -11.35
C ILE A 190 22.34 13.92 -10.05
N GLY A 191 22.08 14.73 -9.03
CA GLY A 191 22.74 14.60 -7.72
C GLY A 191 22.49 13.22 -7.09
N LEU A 192 21.25 12.75 -7.12
CA LEU A 192 20.90 11.44 -6.58
C LEU A 192 21.50 10.30 -7.40
N ILE A 193 21.49 10.39 -8.74
CA ILE A 193 22.13 9.41 -9.63
C ILE A 193 23.62 9.29 -9.31
N VAL A 194 24.34 10.41 -9.18
CA VAL A 194 25.78 10.41 -8.87
C VAL A 194 26.07 9.75 -7.52
N VAL A 195 25.28 10.07 -6.49
CA VAL A 195 25.46 9.46 -5.17
C VAL A 195 25.17 7.95 -5.21
N LEU A 196 24.08 7.53 -5.87
CA LEU A 196 23.73 6.12 -6.02
C LEU A 196 24.73 5.35 -6.90
N ALA A 197 25.33 6.01 -7.89
CA ALA A 197 26.37 5.41 -8.74
C ALA A 197 27.66 5.14 -7.95
N ARG A 198 27.96 5.94 -6.92
CA ARG A 198 29.13 5.75 -6.05
C ARG A 198 28.87 4.76 -4.90
N TRP A 199 27.63 4.60 -4.47
CA TRP A 199 27.26 3.67 -3.40
C TRP A 199 27.47 2.21 -3.82
N LYS A 200 28.08 1.37 -2.98
CA LYS A 200 28.20 -0.08 -3.20
C LYS A 200 27.62 -0.82 -1.98
N PRO A 201 26.34 -1.26 -2.03
CA PRO A 201 25.75 -2.01 -0.93
C PRO A 201 26.26 -3.46 -0.88
N ASP A 202 26.50 -3.96 0.33
CA ASP A 202 26.70 -5.38 0.58
C ASP A 202 25.35 -6.09 0.51
N VAL A 203 25.13 -6.86 -0.55
CA VAL A 203 23.88 -7.59 -0.78
C VAL A 203 23.99 -9.00 -0.19
N PRO A 204 23.20 -9.37 0.83
CA PRO A 204 23.20 -10.74 1.33
C PRO A 204 22.72 -11.72 0.26
N VAL A 205 23.40 -12.87 0.15
CA VAL A 205 22.99 -13.97 -0.76
C VAL A 205 21.66 -14.56 -0.26
N GLN A 206 20.63 -14.53 -1.10
CA GLN A 206 19.33 -15.12 -0.76
C GLN A 206 19.36 -16.64 -0.89
N THR A 207 18.94 -17.36 0.15
CA THR A 207 19.06 -18.82 0.27
C THR A 207 17.81 -19.59 -0.17
N LEU A 208 16.70 -18.92 -0.50
CA LEU A 208 15.45 -19.57 -0.91
C LEU A 208 15.00 -19.15 -2.32
N PRO A 209 14.45 -20.07 -3.13
CA PRO A 209 13.86 -19.74 -4.42
C PRO A 209 12.69 -18.77 -4.24
N ARG A 210 12.70 -17.69 -5.03
CA ARG A 210 11.65 -16.68 -5.01
C ARG A 210 10.29 -17.29 -5.38
N GLU A 211 9.24 -16.84 -4.71
CA GLU A 211 7.88 -17.16 -5.12
C GLU A 211 7.58 -16.47 -6.45
N SER A 212 6.99 -17.19 -7.41
CA SER A 212 6.61 -16.57 -8.69
C SER A 212 5.58 -15.47 -8.46
N LEU A 213 5.78 -14.30 -9.07
CA LEU A 213 4.93 -13.11 -8.91
C LEU A 213 3.44 -13.45 -9.05
N GLY A 214 3.04 -14.17 -10.10
CA GLY A 214 1.63 -14.54 -10.32
C GLY A 214 1.02 -15.38 -9.19
N ALA A 215 1.74 -16.38 -8.67
CA ALA A 215 1.25 -17.19 -7.55
C ALA A 215 1.12 -16.37 -6.25
N ALA A 216 2.09 -15.48 -6.00
CA ALA A 216 2.06 -14.54 -4.89
C ALA A 216 0.86 -13.58 -4.99
N MET A 217 0.58 -13.04 -6.18
CA MET A 217 -0.57 -12.17 -6.45
C MET A 217 -1.90 -12.89 -6.20
N GLY A 218 -2.05 -14.10 -6.76
CA GLY A 218 -3.25 -14.91 -6.56
C GLY A 218 -3.51 -15.21 -5.08
N ALA A 219 -2.45 -15.46 -4.30
CA ALA A 219 -2.57 -15.65 -2.86
C ALA A 219 -3.02 -14.37 -2.14
N GLY A 220 -2.48 -13.21 -2.50
CA GLY A 220 -2.88 -11.91 -1.92
C GLY A 220 -4.33 -11.54 -2.24
N LEU A 221 -4.74 -11.66 -3.51
CA LEU A 221 -6.09 -11.35 -3.95
C LEU A 221 -7.12 -12.27 -3.29
N ARG A 222 -6.82 -13.57 -3.22
CA ARG A 222 -7.64 -14.53 -2.49
C ARG A 222 -7.71 -14.19 -1.01
N TYR A 223 -6.59 -13.84 -0.38
CA TYR A 223 -6.59 -13.44 1.03
C TYR A 223 -7.53 -12.26 1.27
N VAL A 224 -7.46 -11.22 0.44
CA VAL A 224 -8.34 -10.03 0.49
C VAL A 224 -9.82 -10.42 0.29
N ALA A 225 -10.11 -11.18 -0.77
CA ALA A 225 -11.49 -11.57 -1.12
C ALA A 225 -12.16 -12.42 -0.03
N MET A 226 -11.38 -13.22 0.71
CA MET A 226 -11.88 -14.08 1.79
C MET A 226 -11.78 -13.41 3.17
N SER A 227 -11.30 -12.16 3.26
CA SER A 227 -11.15 -11.42 4.52
C SER A 227 -12.09 -10.20 4.58
N PRO A 228 -13.28 -10.33 5.21
CA PRO A 228 -14.29 -9.26 5.25
C PRO A 228 -13.77 -7.94 5.82
N ASN A 229 -12.92 -8.01 6.84
CA ASN A 229 -12.32 -6.84 7.48
C ASN A 229 -11.48 -6.01 6.52
N ILE A 230 -10.69 -6.67 5.68
CA ILE A 230 -9.84 -5.99 4.70
C ILE A 230 -10.70 -5.44 3.56
N GLY A 231 -11.70 -6.19 3.10
CA GLY A 231 -12.66 -5.69 2.11
C GLY A 231 -13.32 -4.37 2.52
N LYS A 232 -13.73 -4.24 3.79
CA LYS A 232 -14.27 -2.99 4.35
C LYS A 232 -13.26 -1.83 4.28
N VAL A 233 -12.01 -2.07 4.65
CA VAL A 233 -10.96 -1.03 4.62
C VAL A 233 -10.66 -0.60 3.18
N LEU A 234 -10.61 -1.53 2.23
CA LEU A 234 -10.43 -1.23 0.82
C LEU A 234 -11.59 -0.38 0.28
N ALA A 235 -12.83 -0.77 0.54
CA ALA A 235 -14.01 0.00 0.11
C ALA A 235 -13.98 1.43 0.68
N ARG A 236 -13.65 1.59 1.96
CA ARG A 236 -13.56 2.89 2.64
C ARG A 236 -12.38 3.72 2.12
N GLY A 237 -11.23 3.11 1.88
CA GLY A 237 -10.06 3.75 1.29
C GLY A 237 -10.32 4.23 -0.14
N SER A 238 -10.98 3.41 -0.96
CA SER A 238 -11.41 3.77 -2.31
C SER A 238 -12.44 4.89 -2.31
N ALA A 239 -13.46 4.83 -1.45
CA ALA A 239 -14.45 5.90 -1.31
C ALA A 239 -13.82 7.22 -0.85
N PHE A 240 -12.89 7.16 0.11
CA PHE A 240 -12.12 8.34 0.52
C PHE A 240 -11.29 8.89 -0.63
N GLY A 241 -10.53 8.03 -1.32
CA GLY A 241 -9.70 8.43 -2.47
C GLY A 241 -10.52 9.07 -3.58
N PHE A 242 -11.65 8.47 -3.92
CA PHE A 242 -12.59 8.96 -4.94
C PHE A 242 -13.10 10.37 -4.64
N SER A 243 -13.60 10.61 -3.42
CA SER A 243 -14.14 11.92 -3.07
C SER A 243 -13.03 12.95 -2.80
N ALA A 244 -11.94 12.54 -2.14
CA ALA A 244 -10.86 13.43 -1.75
C ALA A 244 -9.98 13.85 -2.95
N GLY A 245 -9.92 13.04 -4.00
CA GLY A 245 -9.19 13.34 -5.24
C GLY A 245 -9.67 14.61 -5.94
N ALA A 246 -10.93 15.03 -5.71
CA ALA A 246 -11.50 16.26 -6.27
C ALA A 246 -10.72 17.51 -5.85
N VAL A 247 -10.38 17.62 -4.56
CA VAL A 247 -9.75 18.82 -4.00
C VAL A 247 -8.40 19.08 -4.66
N LEU A 248 -7.51 18.08 -4.69
CA LEU A 248 -6.18 18.25 -5.27
C LEU A 248 -6.22 18.40 -6.80
N ALA A 249 -7.15 17.71 -7.48
CA ALA A 249 -7.27 17.77 -8.93
C ALA A 249 -7.83 19.09 -9.44
N LEU A 250 -8.77 19.70 -8.71
CA LEU A 250 -9.42 20.96 -9.08
C LEU A 250 -8.75 22.18 -8.44
N LEU A 251 -7.82 22.00 -7.50
CA LEU A 251 -7.14 23.11 -6.80
C LEU A 251 -6.52 24.16 -7.74
N PRO A 252 -5.87 23.79 -8.87
CA PRO A 252 -5.36 24.79 -9.82
C PRO A 252 -6.47 25.65 -10.44
N LEU A 253 -7.64 25.06 -10.71
CA LEU A 253 -8.83 25.77 -11.21
C LEU A 253 -9.42 26.66 -10.13
N VAL A 254 -9.48 26.21 -8.87
CA VAL A 254 -9.92 27.05 -7.74
C VAL A 254 -9.03 28.28 -7.60
N ALA A 255 -7.71 28.08 -7.68
CA ALA A 255 -6.75 29.18 -7.59
C ALA A 255 -6.94 30.19 -8.73
N ARG A 256 -7.12 29.72 -9.97
CA ARG A 256 -7.26 30.58 -11.16
C ARG A 256 -8.64 31.24 -11.28
N ASP A 257 -9.72 30.48 -11.11
CA ASP A 257 -11.08 30.89 -11.49
C ASP A 257 -11.88 31.47 -10.32
N VAL A 258 -11.73 30.89 -9.12
CA VAL A 258 -12.50 31.29 -7.91
C VAL A 258 -11.75 32.37 -7.13
N VAL A 259 -10.49 32.09 -6.78
CA VAL A 259 -9.63 33.00 -6.00
C VAL A 259 -9.03 34.10 -6.89
N LYS A 260 -9.01 33.90 -8.21
CA LYS A 260 -8.41 34.82 -9.20
C LYS A 260 -6.93 35.12 -8.93
N GLY A 261 -6.21 34.10 -8.45
CA GLY A 261 -4.78 34.13 -8.18
C GLY A 261 -3.94 33.59 -9.32
N ASP A 262 -2.66 33.43 -9.03
CA ASP A 262 -1.61 32.99 -9.95
C ASP A 262 -0.92 31.69 -9.47
N ALA A 263 0.17 31.30 -10.14
CA ALA A 263 0.94 30.12 -9.79
C ALA A 263 1.49 30.15 -8.36
N LEU A 264 1.85 31.34 -7.86
CA LEU A 264 2.30 31.54 -6.49
C LEU A 264 1.17 31.25 -5.50
N THR A 265 -0.02 31.78 -5.77
CA THR A 265 -1.21 31.55 -4.95
C THR A 265 -1.54 30.05 -4.88
N TYR A 266 -1.53 29.37 -6.03
CA TYR A 266 -1.69 27.92 -6.09
C TYR A 266 -0.62 27.17 -5.27
N GLY A 267 0.66 27.55 -5.40
CA GLY A 267 1.77 26.97 -4.66
C GLY A 267 1.63 27.16 -3.13
N ILE A 268 1.18 28.33 -2.68
CA ILE A 268 0.91 28.62 -1.26
C ILE A 268 -0.26 27.77 -0.74
N MET A 269 -1.36 27.67 -1.49
CA MET A 269 -2.52 26.84 -1.13
C MET A 269 -2.14 25.37 -0.99
N LEU A 270 -1.36 24.83 -1.95
CA LEU A 270 -0.87 23.46 -1.89
C LEU A 270 0.16 23.28 -0.75
N GLY A 271 0.97 24.30 -0.46
CA GLY A 271 1.86 24.32 0.70
C GLY A 271 1.09 24.27 2.03
N ALA A 272 -0.01 25.00 2.16
CA ALA A 272 -0.90 24.97 3.32
C ALA A 272 -1.51 23.58 3.53
N PHE A 273 -1.93 22.92 2.46
CA PHE A 273 -2.33 21.50 2.49
C PHE A 273 -1.19 20.61 3.01
N GLY A 274 0.03 20.82 2.52
CA GLY A 274 1.23 20.12 2.97
C GLY A 274 1.50 20.28 4.47
N ILE A 275 1.47 21.52 4.98
CA ILE A 275 1.65 21.85 6.41
C ILE A 275 0.60 21.16 7.27
N GLY A 276 -0.67 21.27 6.87
CA GLY A 276 -1.79 20.60 7.52
C GLY A 276 -1.57 19.09 7.62
N ALA A 277 -1.09 18.49 6.54
CA ALA A 277 -0.79 17.09 6.46
C ALA A 277 0.37 16.65 7.38
N VAL A 278 1.37 17.52 7.64
CA VAL A 278 2.38 17.28 8.69
C VAL A 278 1.75 17.36 10.08
N GLY A 279 0.93 18.37 10.34
CA GLY A 279 0.22 18.53 11.62
C GLY A 279 -0.68 17.32 11.93
N GLY A 280 -1.42 16.83 10.93
CA GLY A 280 -2.25 15.63 11.04
C GLY A 280 -1.43 14.39 11.39
N ALA A 281 -0.23 14.22 10.81
CA ALA A 281 0.66 13.11 11.16
C ALA A 281 1.05 13.14 12.65
N LEU A 282 1.43 14.31 13.18
CA LEU A 282 1.84 14.48 14.58
C LEU A 282 0.67 14.25 15.54
N ILE A 283 -0.50 14.80 15.23
CA ILE A 283 -1.69 14.72 16.08
C ILE A 283 -2.32 13.31 16.03
N SER A 284 -2.13 12.57 14.93
CA SER A 284 -2.70 11.22 14.74
C SER A 284 -2.34 10.23 15.86
N VAL A 285 -1.16 10.38 16.48
CA VAL A 285 -0.72 9.51 17.58
C VAL A 285 -1.63 9.70 18.80
N ARG A 286 -1.91 10.95 19.19
CA ARG A 286 -2.80 11.26 20.31
C ARG A 286 -4.25 10.94 19.99
N LEU A 287 -4.72 11.26 18.79
CA LEU A 287 -6.11 10.96 18.38
C LEU A 287 -6.41 9.45 18.43
N ARG A 288 -5.46 8.59 18.07
CA ARG A 288 -5.62 7.14 18.17
C ARG A 288 -5.78 6.62 19.60
N GLN A 289 -5.32 7.36 20.61
CA GLN A 289 -5.49 7.01 22.03
C GLN A 289 -6.83 7.50 22.59
N LEU A 290 -7.37 8.59 22.04
CA LEU A 290 -8.57 9.26 22.56
C LEU A 290 -9.85 8.86 21.83
N LEU A 291 -9.75 8.51 20.54
CA LEU A 291 -10.90 8.24 19.68
C LEU A 291 -10.93 6.80 19.20
N SER A 292 -12.13 6.26 19.02
CA SER A 292 -12.29 4.99 18.32
C SER A 292 -11.83 5.12 16.86
N SER A 293 -11.39 4.00 16.28
CA SER A 293 -10.98 3.93 14.87
C SER A 293 -12.05 4.48 13.92
N GLU A 294 -13.32 4.16 14.19
CA GLU A 294 -14.44 4.61 13.38
C GLU A 294 -14.71 6.11 13.54
N THR A 295 -14.68 6.63 14.78
CA THR A 295 -14.87 8.06 15.04
C THR A 295 -13.78 8.88 14.35
N MET A 296 -12.53 8.43 14.40
CA MET A 296 -11.41 9.13 13.78
C MET A 296 -11.55 9.20 12.25
N VAL A 297 -11.96 8.10 11.61
CA VAL A 297 -12.17 8.09 10.15
C VAL A 297 -13.35 8.97 9.77
N ARG A 298 -14.50 8.89 10.46
CA ARG A 298 -15.64 9.76 10.18
C ARG A 298 -15.31 11.24 10.35
N ALA A 299 -14.57 11.59 11.40
CA ALA A 299 -14.08 12.95 11.60
C ALA A 299 -13.16 13.40 10.46
N ALA A 300 -12.31 12.52 9.94
CA ALA A 300 -11.46 12.82 8.78
C ALA A 300 -12.29 13.03 7.49
N PHE A 301 -13.31 12.21 7.23
CA PHE A 301 -14.24 12.42 6.11
C PHE A 301 -14.98 13.76 6.24
N ALA A 302 -15.52 14.07 7.42
CA ALA A 302 -16.24 15.31 7.67
C ALA A 302 -15.34 16.55 7.57
N GLY A 303 -14.13 16.49 8.13
CA GLY A 303 -13.15 17.57 8.04
C GLY A 303 -12.65 17.80 6.62
N PHE A 304 -12.43 16.75 5.83
CA PHE A 304 -12.12 16.90 4.41
C PHE A 304 -13.32 17.45 3.62
N ALA A 305 -14.56 17.12 4.01
CA ALA A 305 -15.77 17.64 3.36
C ALA A 305 -15.92 19.14 3.60
N LEU A 306 -15.62 19.59 4.81
CA LEU A 306 -15.53 21.00 5.12
C LEU A 306 -14.45 21.69 4.29
N CYS A 307 -13.29 21.07 4.11
CA CYS A 307 -12.24 21.59 3.23
C CYS A 307 -12.72 21.73 1.77
N ALA A 308 -13.35 20.69 1.21
CA ALA A 308 -13.87 20.72 -0.16
C ALA A 308 -14.96 21.79 -0.34
N PHE A 309 -15.91 21.87 0.59
CA PHE A 309 -16.95 22.89 0.58
C PHE A 309 -16.38 24.30 0.75
N ASN A 310 -15.40 24.47 1.64
CA ASN A 310 -14.72 25.74 1.81
C ASN A 310 -14.01 26.19 0.52
N ALA A 311 -13.32 25.28 -0.17
CA ALA A 311 -12.68 25.56 -1.46
C ALA A 311 -13.69 25.87 -2.58
N ALA A 312 -14.93 25.38 -2.48
CA ALA A 312 -15.99 25.68 -3.44
C ALA A 312 -16.55 27.09 -3.29
N VAL A 313 -16.69 27.60 -2.07
CA VAL A 313 -17.41 28.87 -1.79
C VAL A 313 -16.46 30.04 -1.50
N SER A 314 -15.23 29.74 -1.08
CA SER A 314 -14.30 30.78 -0.65
C SER A 314 -13.60 31.49 -1.82
N HIS A 315 -13.78 32.79 -1.87
CA HIS A 315 -13.12 33.69 -2.84
C HIS A 315 -11.81 34.28 -2.30
N SER A 316 -11.44 33.96 -1.05
CA SER A 316 -10.24 34.50 -0.38
C SER A 316 -9.16 33.44 -0.27
N ALA A 317 -7.98 33.73 -0.83
CA ALA A 317 -6.83 32.83 -0.79
C ALA A 317 -6.48 32.35 0.63
N TRP A 318 -6.60 33.24 1.63
CA TRP A 318 -6.30 32.92 3.02
C TRP A 318 -7.30 31.94 3.62
N GLN A 319 -8.59 32.17 3.37
CA GLN A 319 -9.65 31.31 3.87
C GLN A 319 -9.57 29.92 3.23
N THR A 320 -9.38 29.84 1.91
CA THR A 320 -9.18 28.55 1.22
C THR A 320 -7.93 27.82 1.73
N SER A 321 -6.83 28.56 1.99
CA SER A 321 -5.61 27.98 2.57
C SER A 321 -5.83 27.42 3.98
N ALA A 322 -6.63 28.09 4.82
CA ALA A 322 -7.00 27.59 6.13
C ALA A 322 -7.85 26.30 6.04
N GLY A 323 -8.80 26.24 5.10
CA GLY A 323 -9.55 25.02 4.80
C GLY A 323 -8.65 23.88 4.34
N LEU A 324 -7.70 24.16 3.44
CA LEU A 324 -6.73 23.20 2.93
C LEU A 324 -5.79 22.67 4.01
N LEU A 325 -5.43 23.47 5.01
CA LEU A 325 -4.66 23.01 6.18
C LEU A 325 -5.44 21.91 6.93
N ILE A 326 -6.73 22.14 7.19
CA ILE A 326 -7.59 21.12 7.81
C ILE A 326 -7.72 19.89 6.89
N GLY A 327 -7.93 20.11 5.60
CA GLY A 327 -7.98 19.05 4.60
C GLY A 327 -6.72 18.17 4.59
N GLY A 328 -5.54 18.78 4.56
CA GLY A 328 -4.27 18.06 4.63
C GLY A 328 -4.13 17.20 5.88
N ALA A 329 -4.54 17.73 7.04
CA ALA A 329 -4.52 16.97 8.29
C ALA A 329 -5.45 15.74 8.22
N CYS A 330 -6.69 15.94 7.78
CA CYS A 330 -7.68 14.88 7.60
C CYS A 330 -7.23 13.81 6.59
N TRP A 331 -6.60 14.22 5.48
CA TRP A 331 -6.04 13.34 4.46
C TRP A 331 -5.04 12.35 5.06
N VAL A 332 -4.06 12.86 5.81
CA VAL A 332 -3.03 12.00 6.41
C VAL A 332 -3.61 11.14 7.52
N ILE A 333 -4.51 11.67 8.35
CA ILE A 333 -5.15 10.89 9.40
C ILE A 333 -5.91 9.69 8.81
N ALA A 334 -6.72 9.91 7.77
CA ALA A 334 -7.48 8.85 7.10
C ALA A 334 -6.56 7.81 6.45
N LEU A 335 -5.64 8.24 5.57
CA LEU A 335 -4.76 7.32 4.84
C LEU A 335 -3.79 6.57 5.74
N SER A 336 -3.22 7.24 6.74
CA SER A 336 -2.35 6.59 7.74
C SER A 336 -3.14 5.55 8.52
N HIS A 337 -4.37 5.86 8.91
CA HIS A 337 -5.19 4.93 9.67
C HIS A 337 -5.57 3.69 8.84
N PHE A 338 -6.04 3.87 7.60
CA PHE A 338 -6.32 2.73 6.72
C PHE A 338 -5.07 1.86 6.50
N ASN A 339 -3.92 2.49 6.25
CA ASN A 339 -2.66 1.79 6.05
C ASN A 339 -2.27 0.95 7.28
N VAL A 340 -2.33 1.54 8.48
CA VAL A 340 -2.05 0.82 9.75
C VAL A 340 -3.07 -0.29 9.98
N THR A 341 -4.36 -0.06 9.76
CA THR A 341 -5.40 -1.07 9.94
C THR A 341 -5.21 -2.26 9.01
N VAL A 342 -4.81 -2.02 7.75
CA VAL A 342 -4.44 -3.10 6.82
C VAL A 342 -3.23 -3.88 7.33
N GLN A 343 -2.16 -3.19 7.77
CA GLN A 343 -0.96 -3.85 8.28
C GLN A 343 -1.25 -4.70 9.51
N MET A 344 -2.03 -4.19 10.46
CA MET A 344 -2.34 -4.89 11.72
C MET A 344 -3.38 -6.00 11.55
N SER A 345 -4.22 -5.94 10.51
CA SER A 345 -5.22 -6.97 10.21
C SER A 345 -4.70 -8.05 9.26
N THR A 346 -3.41 -8.02 8.90
CA THR A 346 -2.83 -8.91 7.91
C THR A 346 -1.60 -9.66 8.44
N PRO A 347 -1.54 -11.00 8.32
CA PRO A 347 -0.38 -11.79 8.69
C PRO A 347 0.88 -11.41 7.91
N ARG A 348 2.03 -11.53 8.57
CA ARG A 348 3.35 -11.15 8.02
C ARG A 348 3.69 -11.77 6.66
N TRP A 349 3.17 -12.96 6.36
CA TRP A 349 3.47 -13.67 5.12
C TRP A 349 2.76 -13.09 3.88
N VAL A 350 1.69 -12.30 4.07
CA VAL A 350 0.88 -11.72 2.98
C VAL A 350 0.73 -10.20 3.07
N VAL A 351 1.17 -9.58 4.16
CA VAL A 351 1.01 -8.14 4.45
C VAL A 351 1.44 -7.23 3.30
N GLY A 352 2.60 -7.48 2.68
CA GLY A 352 3.09 -6.67 1.56
C GLY A 352 2.14 -6.67 0.36
N ARG A 353 1.56 -7.83 0.04
CA ARG A 353 0.64 -8.01 -1.10
C ARG A 353 -0.70 -7.34 -0.82
N VAL A 354 -1.23 -7.52 0.38
CA VAL A 354 -2.46 -6.85 0.80
C VAL A 354 -2.29 -5.34 0.81
N LEU A 355 -1.15 -4.84 1.29
CA LEU A 355 -0.85 -3.41 1.31
C LEU A 355 -0.81 -2.82 -0.10
N SER A 356 -0.21 -3.53 -1.06
CA SER A 356 -0.23 -3.11 -2.47
C SER A 356 -1.64 -3.12 -3.06
N ILE A 357 -2.48 -4.13 -2.77
CA ILE A 357 -3.89 -4.14 -3.23
C ILE A 357 -4.66 -2.97 -2.61
N TYR A 358 -4.43 -2.67 -1.32
CA TYR A 358 -4.98 -1.49 -0.65
C TYR A 358 -4.55 -0.18 -1.32
N GLN A 359 -3.26 -0.05 -1.66
CA GLN A 359 -2.74 1.12 -2.36
C GLN A 359 -3.38 1.25 -3.74
N THR A 360 -3.44 0.16 -4.52
CA THR A 360 -4.14 0.13 -5.82
C THR A 360 -5.60 0.57 -5.68
N ALA A 361 -6.34 0.06 -4.70
CA ALA A 361 -7.72 0.44 -4.46
C ALA A 361 -7.87 1.93 -4.09
N THR A 362 -6.97 2.45 -3.24
CA THR A 362 -7.04 3.83 -2.73
C THR A 362 -6.58 4.86 -3.78
N PHE A 363 -5.42 4.66 -4.40
CA PHE A 363 -4.92 5.51 -5.48
C PHE A 363 -5.74 5.37 -6.76
N GLY A 364 -6.33 4.20 -7.01
CA GLY A 364 -7.32 4.03 -8.07
C GLY A 364 -8.58 4.83 -7.80
N GLY A 365 -9.04 4.87 -6.55
CA GLY A 365 -10.08 5.81 -6.11
C GLY A 365 -9.70 7.25 -6.44
N ILE A 366 -8.50 7.70 -6.06
CA ILE A 366 -8.01 9.06 -6.36
C ILE A 366 -8.00 9.34 -7.86
N ALA A 367 -7.42 8.46 -8.67
CA ALA A 367 -7.32 8.65 -10.13
C ALA A 367 -8.71 8.71 -10.79
N LEU A 368 -9.61 7.79 -10.43
CA LEU A 368 -11.00 7.78 -10.92
C LEU A 368 -11.77 9.01 -10.45
N GLY A 369 -11.59 9.42 -9.20
CA GLY A 369 -12.18 10.62 -8.63
C GLY A 369 -11.71 11.87 -9.37
N SER A 370 -10.40 12.05 -9.53
CA SER A 370 -9.84 13.18 -10.28
C SER A 370 -10.40 13.27 -11.70
N TRP A 371 -10.57 12.13 -12.40
CA TRP A 371 -11.18 12.14 -13.72
C TRP A 371 -12.67 12.51 -13.68
N ILE A 372 -13.48 11.83 -12.86
CA ILE A 372 -14.94 12.02 -12.80
C ILE A 372 -15.29 13.43 -12.31
N TRP A 373 -14.66 13.91 -11.24
CA TRP A 373 -14.88 15.28 -10.74
C TRP A 373 -14.36 16.33 -11.71
N GLY A 374 -13.32 16.02 -12.50
CA GLY A 374 -12.89 16.84 -13.64
C GLY A 374 -13.96 17.00 -14.70
N VAL A 375 -14.65 15.91 -15.08
CA VAL A 375 -15.77 15.94 -16.04
C VAL A 375 -16.94 16.74 -15.47
N VAL A 376 -17.29 16.54 -14.19
CA VAL A 376 -18.34 17.33 -13.53
C VAL A 376 -17.97 18.82 -13.50
N ALA A 377 -16.71 19.14 -13.23
CA ALA A 377 -16.22 20.52 -13.22
C ALA A 377 -16.24 21.17 -14.61
N ASP A 378 -16.05 20.38 -15.67
CA ASP A 378 -16.13 20.85 -17.05
C ASP A 378 -17.57 21.20 -17.45
N ALA A 379 -18.54 20.37 -17.02
CA ALA A 379 -19.95 20.56 -17.34
C ALA A 379 -20.65 21.63 -16.47
N HIS A 380 -20.28 21.72 -15.19
CA HIS A 380 -21.02 22.50 -14.19
C HIS A 380 -20.17 23.50 -13.39
N GLY A 381 -18.86 23.57 -13.64
CA GLY A 381 -17.92 24.43 -12.91
C GLY A 381 -17.24 23.76 -11.71
N ALA A 382 -16.09 24.29 -11.30
CA ALA A 382 -15.29 23.72 -10.20
C ALA A 382 -16.02 23.78 -8.84
N GLU A 383 -16.81 24.83 -8.59
CA GLU A 383 -17.54 25.02 -7.33
C GLU A 383 -18.60 23.94 -7.10
N THR A 384 -19.40 23.62 -8.13
CA THR A 384 -20.42 22.57 -8.06
C THR A 384 -19.78 21.19 -7.93
N ALA A 385 -18.70 20.93 -8.65
CA ALA A 385 -17.94 19.68 -8.54
C ALA A 385 -17.38 19.47 -7.13
N LEU A 386 -16.80 20.51 -6.51
CA LEU A 386 -16.27 20.44 -5.14
C LEU A 386 -17.39 20.31 -4.09
N THR A 387 -18.52 20.99 -4.29
CA THR A 387 -19.68 20.86 -3.41
C THR A 387 -20.27 19.44 -3.48
N ALA A 388 -20.41 18.88 -4.69
CA ALA A 388 -20.84 17.50 -4.89
C ALA A 388 -19.84 16.50 -4.30
N ALA A 389 -18.53 16.75 -4.43
CA ALA A 389 -17.50 15.93 -3.81
C ALA A 389 -17.57 15.99 -2.27
N ALA A 390 -17.86 17.16 -1.68
CA ALA A 390 -18.07 17.30 -0.24
C ALA A 390 -19.25 16.44 0.24
N VAL A 391 -20.37 16.46 -0.49
CA VAL A 391 -21.54 15.60 -0.22
C VAL A 391 -21.18 14.11 -0.36
N ALA A 392 -20.49 13.73 -1.44
CA ALA A 392 -20.03 12.36 -1.66
C ALA A 392 -19.10 11.88 -0.54
N MET A 393 -18.35 12.77 0.08
CA MET A 393 -17.47 12.44 1.19
C MET A 393 -18.21 12.34 2.52
N LEU A 394 -19.24 13.16 2.76
CA LEU A 394 -20.14 12.96 3.90
C LEU A 394 -20.90 11.62 3.77
N ALA A 395 -21.40 11.30 2.59
CA ALA A 395 -21.99 9.99 2.29
C ALA A 395 -20.95 8.87 2.48
N GLY A 396 -19.73 9.08 1.98
CA GLY A 396 -18.58 8.22 2.18
C GLY A 396 -18.31 7.94 3.64
N GLY A 397 -18.38 8.95 4.51
CA GLY A 397 -18.29 8.85 5.97
C GLY A 397 -19.46 8.07 6.57
N ALA A 398 -20.69 8.33 6.11
CA ALA A 398 -21.91 7.67 6.56
C ALA A 398 -21.97 6.17 6.22
N ILE A 399 -21.26 5.70 5.18
CA ILE A 399 -21.07 4.26 4.92
C ILE A 399 -20.55 3.54 6.17
N GLY A 400 -19.80 4.24 7.03
CA GLY A 400 -19.26 3.70 8.27
C GLY A 400 -20.32 3.31 9.30
N PHE A 401 -21.58 3.77 9.17
CA PHE A 401 -22.70 3.28 9.98
C PHE A 401 -23.13 1.87 9.57
N PHE A 402 -23.05 1.54 8.29
CA PHE A 402 -23.43 0.23 7.74
C PHE A 402 -22.24 -0.75 7.63
N LEU A 403 -21.05 -0.21 7.38
CA LEU A 403 -19.79 -0.93 7.26
C LEU A 403 -18.76 -0.36 8.25
N PRO A 404 -18.96 -0.55 9.57
CA PRO A 404 -18.03 -0.07 10.56
C PRO A 404 -16.67 -0.71 10.35
N LEU A 405 -15.62 0.10 10.46
CA LEU A 405 -14.26 -0.42 10.43
C LEU A 405 -14.08 -1.43 11.57
N PRO A 406 -13.32 -2.51 11.34
CA PRO A 406 -12.97 -3.41 12.41
C PRO A 406 -12.32 -2.58 13.53
N GLN A 407 -12.81 -2.71 14.77
CA GLN A 407 -12.01 -2.26 15.90
C GLN A 407 -10.66 -2.96 15.81
N GLN A 408 -9.61 -2.31 16.32
CA GLN A 408 -8.31 -2.95 16.52
C GLN A 408 -8.43 -4.03 17.61
N THR A 409 -9.25 -5.04 17.38
CA THR A 409 -9.28 -6.25 18.17
C THR A 409 -7.92 -6.91 17.92
N THR A 410 -7.18 -7.09 18.99
CA THR A 410 -5.83 -7.66 19.06
C THR A 410 -5.82 -9.14 18.69
N LEU A 411 -6.34 -9.47 17.50
CA LEU A 411 -6.18 -10.80 16.94
C LEU A 411 -4.69 -11.02 16.76
N ASN A 412 -4.14 -12.00 17.48
CA ASN A 412 -2.74 -12.35 17.37
C ASN A 412 -2.53 -13.07 16.03
N LEU A 413 -2.13 -12.31 15.02
CA LEU A 413 -1.84 -12.80 13.68
C LEU A 413 -0.39 -13.28 13.52
N ASP A 414 0.38 -13.36 14.62
CA ASP A 414 1.71 -13.94 14.56
C ASP A 414 1.64 -15.44 14.23
N PRO A 415 2.67 -15.97 13.53
CA PRO A 415 2.70 -17.38 13.15
C PRO A 415 2.66 -18.29 14.37
N LEU A 416 1.74 -19.26 14.37
CA LEU A 416 1.56 -20.22 15.46
C LEU A 416 2.80 -21.12 15.64
N ASN A 417 3.56 -21.36 14.56
CA ASN A 417 4.80 -22.16 14.54
C ASN A 417 4.73 -23.56 15.20
N ARG A 418 3.53 -24.12 15.37
CA ARG A 418 3.34 -25.50 15.90
C ARG A 418 3.51 -26.59 14.85
N PHE A 419 3.50 -26.25 13.56
CA PHE A 419 3.57 -27.23 12.49
C PHE A 419 4.99 -27.81 12.34
N LYS A 420 5.12 -29.11 12.62
CA LYS A 420 6.29 -29.91 12.25
C LYS A 420 5.99 -30.64 10.94
N GLU A 421 6.92 -30.56 10.00
CA GLU A 421 6.79 -31.28 8.73
C GLU A 421 6.77 -32.79 9.02
N PRO A 422 5.75 -33.52 8.53
CA PRO A 422 5.66 -34.95 8.80
C PRO A 422 6.77 -35.69 8.04
N MET A 423 7.33 -36.71 8.66
CA MET A 423 8.23 -37.63 7.97
C MET A 423 7.44 -38.40 6.91
N LEU A 424 7.88 -38.31 5.65
CA LEU A 424 7.25 -38.97 4.53
C LEU A 424 8.09 -40.18 4.09
N ALA A 425 7.41 -41.29 3.79
CA ALA A 425 8.02 -42.46 3.15
C ALA A 425 8.36 -42.25 1.67
N LEU A 426 7.89 -41.16 1.05
CA LEU A 426 8.16 -40.80 -0.35
C LEU A 426 9.11 -39.61 -0.44
N ASP A 427 9.99 -39.61 -1.45
CA ASP A 427 10.89 -38.48 -1.70
C ASP A 427 10.21 -37.39 -2.54
N LEU A 428 9.40 -36.56 -1.87
CA LEU A 428 8.71 -35.47 -2.54
C LEU A 428 9.63 -34.28 -2.82
N LYS A 429 9.86 -34.02 -4.12
CA LYS A 429 10.38 -32.73 -4.57
C LYS A 429 9.44 -31.58 -4.17
N PRO A 430 9.94 -30.36 -3.93
CA PRO A 430 9.13 -29.18 -3.57
C PRO A 430 7.93 -28.90 -4.49
N ARG A 431 8.06 -29.17 -5.80
CA ARG A 431 7.03 -28.93 -6.81
C ARG A 431 6.08 -30.12 -7.02
N SER A 432 6.25 -31.23 -6.30
CA SER A 432 5.38 -32.40 -6.40
C SER A 432 3.98 -32.09 -5.90
N GLY A 433 2.95 -32.47 -6.66
CA GLY A 433 1.54 -32.30 -6.32
C GLY A 433 0.65 -32.66 -7.51
N PRO A 434 -0.68 -32.51 -7.40
CA PRO A 434 -1.43 -31.97 -6.25
C PRO A 434 -1.34 -32.86 -5.01
N ILE A 435 -1.45 -32.23 -3.82
CA ILE A 435 -1.52 -32.95 -2.55
C ILE A 435 -2.95 -32.84 -2.03
N ALA A 436 -3.61 -33.99 -1.86
CA ALA A 436 -4.92 -34.12 -1.24
C ALA A 436 -4.77 -34.42 0.26
N ILE A 437 -5.57 -33.72 1.06
CA ILE A 437 -5.56 -33.83 2.51
C ILE A 437 -6.95 -34.21 2.96
N MET A 438 -7.03 -35.24 3.79
CA MET A 438 -8.25 -35.67 4.46
C MET A 438 -8.04 -35.62 5.96
N ILE A 439 -8.97 -35.01 6.69
CA ILE A 439 -8.96 -34.96 8.16
C ILE A 439 -10.28 -35.54 8.65
N GLU A 440 -10.18 -36.60 9.43
CA GLU A 440 -11.30 -37.34 9.98
C GLU A 440 -11.59 -36.84 11.40
N TYR A 441 -12.84 -36.50 11.66
CA TYR A 441 -13.37 -36.09 12.96
C TYR A 441 -14.49 -37.04 13.38
N VAL A 442 -14.56 -37.32 14.67
CA VAL A 442 -15.67 -38.05 15.28
C VAL A 442 -16.44 -37.05 16.13
N ILE A 443 -17.71 -36.82 15.81
CA ILE A 443 -18.54 -35.77 16.40
C ILE A 443 -19.82 -36.39 16.97
N ARG A 444 -20.22 -35.95 18.17
CA ARG A 444 -21.47 -36.40 18.81
C ARG A 444 -22.67 -35.71 18.16
N GLU A 445 -23.82 -36.38 18.18
CA GLU A 445 -25.04 -35.88 17.55
C GLU A 445 -25.48 -34.53 18.16
N GLU A 446 -25.33 -34.34 19.48
CA GLU A 446 -25.64 -33.07 20.15
C GLU A 446 -24.76 -31.88 19.72
N ASP A 447 -23.53 -32.16 19.26
CA ASP A 447 -22.51 -31.16 18.92
C ASP A 447 -22.50 -30.79 17.43
N GLU A 448 -23.32 -31.45 16.60
CA GLU A 448 -23.29 -31.31 15.14
C GLU A 448 -23.53 -29.88 14.66
N ALA A 449 -24.50 -29.17 15.24
CA ALA A 449 -24.83 -27.81 14.84
C ALA A 449 -23.66 -26.85 15.10
N GLU A 450 -23.01 -26.96 16.25
CA GLU A 450 -21.85 -26.16 16.61
C GLU A 450 -20.63 -26.53 15.75
N PHE A 451 -20.42 -27.83 15.50
CA PHE A 451 -19.37 -28.31 14.62
C PHE A 451 -19.52 -27.77 13.20
N LEU A 452 -20.72 -27.83 12.61
CA LEU A 452 -20.98 -27.31 11.27
C LEU A 452 -20.74 -25.79 11.17
N ALA A 453 -21.19 -25.03 12.17
CA ALA A 453 -20.92 -23.58 12.23
C ALA A 453 -19.41 -23.29 12.31
N THR A 454 -18.69 -24.04 13.14
CA THR A 454 -17.23 -23.91 13.30
C THR A 454 -16.48 -24.36 12.04
N MET A 455 -16.96 -25.39 11.36
CA MET A 455 -16.39 -25.88 10.10
C MET A 455 -16.63 -24.92 8.94
N ALA A 456 -17.75 -24.20 8.91
CA ALA A 456 -17.96 -23.12 7.95
C ALA A 456 -16.91 -22.01 8.09
N GLU A 457 -16.55 -21.65 9.33
CA GLU A 457 -15.45 -20.73 9.61
C GLU A 457 -14.09 -21.31 9.20
N ARG A 458 -13.81 -22.56 9.58
CA ARG A 458 -12.57 -23.25 9.19
C ARG A 458 -12.39 -23.36 7.68
N GLY A 459 -13.45 -23.68 6.94
CA GLY A 459 -13.42 -23.76 5.47
C GLY A 459 -13.10 -22.41 4.83
N ARG A 460 -13.48 -21.29 5.45
CA ARG A 460 -13.07 -19.94 5.02
C ARG A 460 -11.58 -19.71 5.25
N ILE A 461 -11.08 -20.03 6.46
CA ILE A 461 -9.65 -19.93 6.83
C ILE A 461 -8.79 -20.78 5.89
N ARG A 462 -9.17 -22.04 5.65
CA ARG A 462 -8.45 -22.96 4.76
C ARG A 462 -8.32 -22.39 3.35
N ARG A 463 -9.43 -21.92 2.77
CA ARG A 463 -9.45 -21.33 1.42
C ARG A 463 -8.62 -20.05 1.36
N ARG A 464 -8.73 -19.17 2.36
CA ARG A 464 -7.93 -17.95 2.50
C ARG A 464 -6.42 -18.24 2.42
N ASP A 465 -5.96 -19.28 3.11
CA ASP A 465 -4.52 -19.56 3.29
C ASP A 465 -3.87 -20.42 2.20
N GLY A 466 -4.64 -21.07 1.33
CA GLY A 466 -4.03 -22.05 0.44
C GLY A 466 -4.96 -23.04 -0.24
N ALA A 467 -5.95 -23.52 0.50
CA ALA A 467 -6.72 -24.69 0.12
C ALA A 467 -7.57 -24.45 -1.13
N ARG A 468 -7.64 -25.46 -1.99
CA ARG A 468 -8.56 -25.58 -3.13
C ARG A 468 -9.51 -26.75 -2.87
N ASN A 469 -10.69 -26.72 -3.51
CA ASN A 469 -11.69 -27.80 -3.43
C ASN A 469 -11.97 -28.25 -1.99
N TRP A 470 -12.10 -27.30 -1.05
CA TRP A 470 -12.44 -27.62 0.32
C TRP A 470 -13.88 -28.13 0.40
N THR A 471 -14.06 -29.31 0.98
CA THR A 471 -15.35 -29.95 1.20
C THR A 471 -15.41 -30.55 2.60
N LEU A 472 -16.62 -30.68 3.13
CA LEU A 472 -16.90 -31.43 4.34
C LEU A 472 -17.92 -32.51 3.96
N ALA A 473 -17.57 -33.77 4.19
CA ALA A 473 -18.42 -34.91 3.93
C ALA A 473 -18.80 -35.59 5.26
N ARG A 474 -19.98 -36.21 5.29
CA ARG A 474 -20.43 -37.08 6.37
C ARG A 474 -20.36 -38.52 5.86
N ASP A 475 -19.84 -39.41 6.69
CA ASP A 475 -19.81 -40.83 6.37
C ASP A 475 -21.24 -41.41 6.46
N LEU A 476 -21.65 -42.17 5.44
CA LEU A 476 -23.00 -42.74 5.35
C LEU A 476 -23.14 -44.05 6.15
N GLU A 477 -22.05 -44.76 6.37
CA GLU A 477 -22.02 -46.01 7.14
C GLU A 477 -21.83 -45.71 8.63
N ASN A 478 -21.06 -44.66 8.95
CA ASN A 478 -20.79 -44.22 10.31
C ASN A 478 -21.15 -42.73 10.48
N PRO A 479 -22.42 -42.39 10.76
CA PRO A 479 -22.89 -41.00 10.77
C PRO A 479 -22.18 -40.06 11.76
N GLY A 480 -21.48 -40.58 12.77
CA GLY A 480 -20.65 -39.79 13.68
C GLY A 480 -19.31 -39.33 13.06
N ILE A 481 -18.92 -39.85 11.89
CA ILE A 481 -17.65 -39.55 11.23
C ILE A 481 -17.85 -38.47 10.18
N TRP A 482 -17.04 -37.41 10.29
CA TRP A 482 -17.00 -36.29 9.37
C TRP A 482 -15.60 -36.15 8.76
N ILE A 483 -15.53 -35.93 7.45
CA ILE A 483 -14.29 -35.87 6.69
C ILE A 483 -14.13 -34.48 6.06
N GLU A 484 -13.17 -33.70 6.56
CA GLU A 484 -12.69 -32.48 5.89
C GLU A 484 -11.72 -32.89 4.78
N HIS A 485 -12.00 -32.48 3.56
CA HIS A 485 -11.16 -32.76 2.40
C HIS A 485 -10.76 -31.46 1.70
N TYR A 486 -9.48 -31.33 1.32
CA TYR A 486 -9.00 -30.20 0.53
C TYR A 486 -7.70 -30.50 -0.21
N HIS A 487 -7.40 -29.67 -1.21
CA HIS A 487 -6.22 -29.79 -2.07
C HIS A 487 -5.25 -28.64 -1.90
N THR A 488 -3.96 -28.94 -2.07
CA THR A 488 -2.90 -27.95 -2.26
C THR A 488 -2.12 -28.23 -3.54
N PRO A 489 -1.67 -27.20 -4.29
CA PRO A 489 -1.07 -27.42 -5.62
C PRO A 489 0.24 -28.22 -5.59
N THR A 490 1.05 -28.03 -4.55
CA THR A 490 2.36 -28.66 -4.40
C THR A 490 2.67 -28.95 -2.93
N TRP A 491 3.65 -29.81 -2.67
CA TRP A 491 4.16 -30.11 -1.33
C TRP A 491 4.66 -28.85 -0.62
N VAL A 492 5.40 -27.98 -1.31
CA VAL A 492 5.81 -26.69 -0.73
C VAL A 492 4.62 -25.81 -0.37
N GLU A 493 3.56 -25.78 -1.19
CA GLU A 493 2.35 -25.04 -0.83
C GLU A 493 1.59 -25.67 0.35
N TYR A 494 1.63 -27.00 0.51
CA TYR A 494 1.13 -27.66 1.71
C TYR A 494 1.90 -27.24 2.97
N ILE A 495 3.24 -27.25 2.92
CA ILE A 495 4.08 -26.81 4.05
C ILE A 495 3.78 -25.33 4.35
N ARG A 496 3.78 -24.48 3.33
CA ARG A 496 3.48 -23.05 3.47
C ARG A 496 2.09 -22.85 4.07
N HIS A 497 1.08 -23.55 3.58
CA HIS A 497 -0.30 -23.49 4.08
C HIS A 497 -0.36 -23.74 5.60
N ASN A 498 0.33 -24.76 6.10
CA ASN A 498 0.31 -25.05 7.53
C ASN A 498 1.22 -24.12 8.37
N ARG A 499 2.30 -23.59 7.79
CA ARG A 499 3.15 -22.56 8.44
C ARG A 499 2.48 -21.18 8.49
N ARG A 500 1.50 -20.92 7.62
CA ARG A 500 0.72 -19.67 7.57
C ARG A 500 -0.32 -19.55 8.70
N ALA A 501 -0.59 -20.62 9.44
CA ALA A 501 -1.55 -20.64 10.54
C ALA A 501 -1.16 -19.63 11.64
N THR A 502 -2.12 -18.81 12.06
CA THR A 502 -1.91 -17.78 13.10
C THR A 502 -2.49 -18.22 14.45
N HIS A 503 -2.11 -17.52 15.53
CA HIS A 503 -2.73 -17.74 16.84
C HIS A 503 -4.23 -17.43 16.84
N ALA A 504 -4.67 -16.41 16.11
CA ALA A 504 -6.08 -16.07 15.94
C ALA A 504 -6.87 -17.22 15.29
N ASP A 505 -6.32 -17.84 14.24
CA ASP A 505 -6.97 -18.97 13.57
C ASP A 505 -6.92 -20.26 14.41
N ALA A 506 -5.95 -20.37 15.33
CA ALA A 506 -5.79 -21.55 16.18
C ALA A 506 -7.01 -21.79 17.08
N VAL A 507 -7.72 -20.73 17.49
CA VAL A 507 -8.92 -20.82 18.34
C VAL A 507 -10.00 -21.69 17.68
N VAL A 508 -10.21 -21.52 16.37
CA VAL A 508 -11.16 -22.35 15.60
C VAL A 508 -10.70 -23.81 15.58
N GLY A 509 -9.38 -24.05 15.47
CA GLY A 509 -8.79 -25.38 15.53
C GLY A 509 -8.83 -26.03 16.92
N GLU A 510 -8.76 -25.25 18.00
CA GLU A 510 -8.94 -25.73 19.38
C GLU A 510 -10.42 -26.06 19.64
N ARG A 511 -11.36 -25.22 19.18
CA ARG A 511 -12.81 -25.47 19.30
C ARG A 511 -13.22 -26.77 18.60
N ILE A 512 -12.73 -27.00 17.37
CA ILE A 512 -12.97 -28.26 16.66
C ILE A 512 -12.37 -29.45 17.39
N ARG A 513 -11.19 -29.29 18.01
CA ARG A 513 -10.60 -30.36 18.82
C ARG A 513 -11.39 -30.65 20.09
N ALA A 514 -12.04 -29.65 20.69
CA ALA A 514 -12.91 -29.83 21.84
C ALA A 514 -14.21 -30.57 21.49
N LEU A 515 -14.74 -30.35 20.28
CA LEU A 515 -15.94 -31.04 19.75
C LEU A 515 -15.65 -32.46 19.25
N HIS A 516 -14.37 -32.83 19.08
CA HIS A 516 -13.98 -34.17 18.64
C HIS A 516 -14.04 -35.16 19.80
N SER A 517 -14.83 -36.22 19.64
CA SER A 517 -15.10 -37.20 20.69
C SER A 517 -14.29 -38.51 20.58
N GLY A 518 -13.46 -38.65 19.55
CA GLY A 518 -12.61 -39.83 19.37
C GLY A 518 -11.42 -39.87 20.35
N GLU A 519 -10.99 -41.07 20.74
CA GLU A 519 -9.89 -41.28 21.70
C GLU A 519 -8.54 -40.71 21.24
N ASN A 520 -8.32 -40.65 19.93
CA ASN A 520 -7.11 -40.13 19.32
C ASN A 520 -7.34 -38.75 18.69
N PRO A 521 -6.29 -37.92 18.52
CA PRO A 521 -6.39 -36.68 17.77
C PRO A 521 -6.95 -36.90 16.34
N PRO A 522 -7.62 -35.90 15.74
CA PRO A 522 -8.18 -36.02 14.39
C PRO A 522 -7.17 -36.59 13.39
N ARG A 523 -7.55 -37.66 12.69
CA ARG A 523 -6.63 -38.41 11.84
C ARG A 523 -6.40 -37.67 10.54
N VAL A 524 -5.15 -37.29 10.26
CA VAL A 524 -4.78 -36.56 9.03
C VAL A 524 -4.11 -37.51 8.03
N ARG A 525 -4.77 -37.74 6.89
CA ARG A 525 -4.22 -38.47 5.74
C ARG A 525 -3.76 -37.48 4.67
N ARG A 526 -2.59 -37.76 4.07
CA ARG A 526 -1.97 -36.94 3.02
C ARG A 526 -1.68 -37.83 1.83
N MET A 527 -2.19 -37.46 0.67
CA MET A 527 -2.11 -38.26 -0.55
C MET A 527 -1.58 -37.38 -1.68
N ILE A 528 -0.77 -37.94 -2.56
CA ILE A 528 -0.38 -37.27 -3.80
C ILE A 528 -1.29 -37.75 -4.92
N GLU A 529 -2.00 -36.82 -5.55
CA GLU A 529 -2.86 -37.16 -6.68
C GLU A 529 -2.02 -37.41 -7.93
N ARG A 530 -2.35 -38.45 -8.68
CA ARG A 530 -1.67 -38.81 -9.92
C ARG A 530 -2.70 -39.03 -11.02
N PRO A 531 -2.65 -38.26 -12.12
CA PRO A 531 -3.44 -38.58 -13.29
C PRO A 531 -2.96 -39.92 -13.86
N THR A 532 -3.89 -40.74 -14.33
CA THR A 532 -3.63 -42.08 -14.88
C THR A 532 -3.09 -42.06 -16.32
N THR A 533 -2.61 -40.92 -16.82
CA THR A 533 -2.05 -40.80 -18.17
C THR A 533 -0.62 -41.33 -18.26
N ALA A 534 -0.32 -42.01 -19.38
CA ALA A 534 0.81 -42.93 -19.59
C ALA A 534 2.25 -42.33 -19.59
N GLY A 535 2.46 -41.12 -19.06
CA GLY A 535 3.76 -40.44 -19.01
C GLY A 535 4.22 -40.01 -17.62
N THR A 536 3.54 -40.45 -16.56
CA THR A 536 3.75 -39.92 -15.21
C THR A 536 4.96 -40.57 -14.52
N THR A 537 6.06 -39.82 -14.34
CA THR A 537 7.19 -40.25 -13.50
C THR A 537 6.74 -40.55 -12.07
N LEU A 538 6.96 -41.80 -11.62
CA LEU A 538 6.69 -42.26 -10.25
C LEU A 538 7.63 -41.58 -9.25
N VAL A 539 7.11 -41.22 -8.08
CA VAL A 539 7.94 -40.70 -6.98
C VAL A 539 8.63 -41.89 -6.33
N SER A 540 9.95 -41.85 -6.23
CA SER A 540 10.72 -42.88 -5.57
C SER A 540 10.42 -42.92 -4.06
N PRO A 541 10.31 -44.11 -3.46
CA PRO A 541 10.34 -44.25 -2.01
C PRO A 541 11.63 -43.63 -1.45
N LYS A 542 11.54 -43.00 -0.28
CA LYS A 542 12.74 -42.76 0.52
C LYS A 542 13.26 -44.11 1.01
N GLY A 543 14.59 -44.25 1.12
CA GLY A 543 15.19 -45.39 1.82
C GLY A 543 14.66 -45.52 3.26
N PRO A 544 15.01 -46.61 3.98
CA PRO A 544 14.46 -46.89 5.31
C PRO A 544 14.57 -45.68 6.23
N ILE A 545 13.45 -45.37 6.90
CA ILE A 545 13.34 -44.27 7.84
C ILE A 545 13.75 -44.81 9.22
N ASP A 546 14.88 -44.35 9.76
CA ASP A 546 15.22 -44.62 11.16
C ASP A 546 14.27 -43.85 12.08
N HIS A 547 13.67 -44.58 13.02
CA HIS A 547 12.55 -44.17 13.88
C HIS A 547 12.94 -43.29 15.06
#